data_AF-A0ABC8JVL6-F1
#
_entry.id   AF-A0ABC8JVL6-F1
#
_cell.length_a   1.000
_cell.length_b   1.000
_cell.length_c   1.000
_cell.angle_alpha   90.00
_cell.angle_beta   90.00
_cell.angle_gamma   90.00
#
_symmetry.space_group_name_H-M   'P 1'
#
loop_
_entity.id
_entity.type
_entity.pdbx_description
1 polymer ?
#
loop_
_entity_poly.entity_id
_entity_poly.type
_entity_poly.pdbx_seq_one_letter_code
_entity_poly.pdbx_strand_id
1 'polypeptide(L)'
;MSSVRQVVGKKYVRLYPSSLQDELYPYSETMLCNSSQVDLDNIDKNEFPKAAGLEFMDCILEEGEMLYIPPKWWHYVRSLTMSFSVSFWWSNETESSDS
;
A
#
# COMPACT_ATOMS: atom_id res chain seq x y z
N MET A 1 10.60 2.38 5.64
CA MET A 1 10.20 3.21 4.48
C MET A 1 10.41 2.39 3.22
N SER A 2 9.66 2.67 2.15
CA SER A 2 9.94 2.05 0.86
C SER A 2 9.75 3.00 -0.32
N SER A 3 10.44 2.70 -1.42
CA SER A 3 10.15 3.28 -2.72
C SER A 3 10.08 2.19 -3.77
N VAL A 4 9.18 2.35 -4.72
CA VAL A 4 9.02 1.43 -5.85
C VAL A 4 9.42 2.16 -7.12
N ARG A 5 10.39 1.61 -7.85
CA ARG A 5 10.77 2.10 -9.18
C ARG A 5 10.23 1.19 -10.25
N GLN A 6 9.52 1.76 -11.22
CA GLN A 6 8.95 1.00 -12.33
C GLN A 6 9.97 0.90 -13.46
N VAL A 7 10.23 -0.33 -13.90
CA VAL A 7 11.27 -0.62 -14.90
C VAL A 7 10.66 -1.02 -16.24
N VAL A 8 9.53 -1.73 -16.25
CA VAL A 8 8.80 -2.09 -17.48
C VAL A 8 7.31 -2.05 -17.22
N GLY A 9 6.53 -1.49 -18.14
CA GLY A 9 5.06 -1.51 -18.08
C GLY A 9 4.47 -0.55 -17.05
N LYS A 10 3.15 -0.65 -16.81
CA LYS A 10 2.40 0.29 -15.96
C LYS A 10 1.70 -0.41 -14.79
N LYS A 11 1.69 0.25 -13.64
CA LYS A 11 0.96 -0.20 -12.45
C LYS A 11 0.02 0.90 -11.95
N TYR A 12 -1.22 0.54 -11.65
CA TYR A 12 -2.09 1.36 -10.81
C TYR A 12 -1.69 1.14 -9.36
N VAL A 13 -1.45 2.24 -8.63
CA VAL A 13 -1.15 2.20 -7.19
C VAL A 13 -2.16 3.05 -6.46
N ARG A 14 -2.76 2.49 -5.41
CA ARG A 14 -3.62 3.20 -4.46
C ARG A 14 -2.97 3.19 -3.09
N LEU A 15 -2.98 4.33 -2.41
CA LEU A 15 -2.35 4.56 -1.11
C LEU A 15 -3.38 5.04 -0.10
N TYR A 16 -3.33 4.46 1.10
CA TYR A 16 -4.09 4.92 2.26
C TYR A 16 -3.13 5.28 3.42
N PRO A 17 -3.39 6.40 4.12
CA PRO A 17 -2.63 6.75 5.30
C PRO A 17 -2.84 5.73 6.42
N SER A 18 -1.83 5.57 7.28
CA SER A 18 -1.88 4.63 8.41
C SER A 18 -3.01 4.91 9.39
N SER A 19 -3.58 6.12 9.40
CA SER A 19 -4.74 6.49 10.22
C SER A 19 -6.03 5.78 9.83
N LEU A 20 -6.12 5.20 8.64
CA LEU A 20 -7.30 4.48 8.13
C LEU A 20 -7.16 2.95 8.25
N GLN A 21 -6.18 2.46 9.02
CA GLN A 21 -5.88 1.03 9.10
C GLN A 21 -7.07 0.20 9.60
N ASP A 22 -7.87 0.72 10.53
CA ASP A 22 -8.96 -0.03 11.15
C ASP A 22 -10.13 -0.21 10.16
N GLU A 23 -10.29 0.73 9.24
CA GLU A 23 -11.27 0.70 8.16
C GLU A 23 -10.84 -0.13 6.95
N LEU A 24 -9.58 -0.59 6.94
CA LEU A 24 -9.05 -1.49 5.92
C LEU A 24 -9.15 -2.97 6.33
N TYR A 25 -9.77 -3.28 7.47
CA TYR A 25 -10.06 -4.65 7.90
C TYR A 25 -8.85 -5.59 7.81
N PRO A 26 -7.76 -5.30 8.54
CA PRO A 26 -6.58 -6.16 8.58
C PRO A 26 -6.94 -7.57 9.06
N TYR A 27 -6.19 -8.58 8.64
CA TYR A 27 -6.34 -9.92 9.24
C TYR A 27 -5.95 -9.88 10.73
N SER A 28 -6.67 -10.62 11.56
CA SER A 28 -6.38 -10.75 12.99
C SER A 28 -5.17 -11.64 13.27
N GLU A 29 -4.75 -12.46 12.30
CA GLU A 29 -3.56 -13.29 12.39
C GLU A 29 -2.29 -12.44 12.34
N THR A 30 -1.37 -12.67 13.27
CA THR A 30 -0.16 -11.85 13.46
C THR A 30 0.74 -11.79 12.23
N MET A 31 0.71 -12.80 11.36
CA MET A 31 1.48 -12.84 10.12
C MET A 31 0.87 -12.03 8.97
N LEU A 32 -0.43 -11.73 9.04
CA LEU A 32 -1.21 -11.09 7.98
C LEU A 32 -1.82 -9.75 8.41
N CYS A 33 -1.48 -9.26 9.60
CA CYS A 33 -2.03 -8.01 10.15
C CYS A 33 -1.68 -6.76 9.32
N ASN A 34 -0.73 -6.87 8.38
CA ASN A 34 -0.37 -5.85 7.40
C ASN A 34 -1.07 -6.02 6.04
N SER A 35 -1.97 -6.99 5.92
CA SER A 35 -2.73 -7.31 4.72
C SER A 35 -4.22 -7.09 4.99
N SER A 36 -4.92 -6.52 4.01
CA SER A 36 -6.34 -6.20 4.11
C SER A 36 -7.17 -7.40 3.64
N GLN A 37 -8.32 -7.62 4.27
CA GLN A 37 -9.33 -8.57 3.80
C GLN A 37 -10.13 -8.05 2.61
N VAL A 38 -10.06 -6.74 2.33
CA VAL A 38 -10.90 -6.07 1.34
C VAL A 38 -10.33 -6.29 -0.06
N ASP A 39 -11.13 -6.88 -0.95
CA ASP A 39 -10.88 -6.83 -2.38
C ASP A 39 -11.27 -5.44 -2.92
N LEU A 40 -10.27 -4.62 -3.26
CA LEU A 40 -10.48 -3.26 -3.75
C LEU A 40 -10.98 -3.20 -5.19
N ASP A 41 -10.88 -4.27 -5.98
CA ASP A 41 -11.48 -4.34 -7.31
C ASP A 41 -12.99 -4.68 -7.24
N ASN A 42 -13.44 -5.30 -6.15
CA ASN A 42 -14.83 -5.67 -5.93
C ASN A 42 -15.23 -5.65 -4.43
N ILE A 43 -15.35 -4.44 -3.87
CA ILE A 43 -15.64 -4.26 -2.45
C ILE A 43 -17.07 -4.74 -2.13
N ASP A 44 -17.19 -5.77 -1.27
CA ASP A 44 -18.46 -6.12 -0.65
C ASP A 44 -18.82 -5.09 0.42
N LYS A 45 -19.81 -4.23 0.11
CA LYS A 45 -20.25 -3.16 1.01
C LYS A 45 -21.04 -3.67 2.22
N ASN A 46 -21.54 -4.91 2.19
CA ASN A 46 -22.22 -5.51 3.33
C ASN A 46 -21.19 -5.98 4.38
N GLU A 47 -20.08 -6.54 3.91
CA GLU A 47 -19.00 -7.02 4.77
C GLU A 47 -18.03 -5.90 5.19
N PHE A 48 -17.68 -5.01 4.25
CA PHE A 48 -16.70 -3.93 4.43
C PHE A 48 -17.28 -2.53 4.17
N PRO A 49 -18.34 -2.11 4.90
CA PRO A 49 -19.06 -0.86 4.62
C PRO A 49 -18.17 0.39 4.72
N LYS A 50 -17.16 0.38 5.60
CA LYS A 50 -16.27 1.54 5.79
C LYS A 50 -15.25 1.67 4.65
N ALA A 51 -14.79 0.56 4.07
CA ALA A 51 -13.74 0.56 3.06
C ALA A 51 -14.17 1.24 1.75
N ALA A 52 -15.46 1.20 1.42
CA ALA A 52 -16.00 1.75 0.18
C ALA A 52 -15.95 3.28 0.08
N GLY A 53 -15.86 3.98 1.23
CA GLY A 53 -15.92 5.44 1.31
C GLY A 53 -14.61 6.10 1.75
N LEU A 54 -13.53 5.34 1.86
CA LEU A 54 -12.25 5.87 2.35
C LEU A 54 -11.61 6.81 1.33
N GLU A 55 -11.07 7.91 1.82
CA GLU A 55 -10.20 8.77 1.03
C GLU A 55 -8.87 8.07 0.76
N PHE A 56 -8.39 8.17 -0.47
CA PHE A 56 -7.12 7.60 -0.90
C PHE A 56 -6.40 8.55 -1.86
N MET A 57 -5.10 8.31 -2.01
CA MET A 57 -4.34 8.85 -3.14
C MET A 57 -4.06 7.74 -4.12
N ASP A 58 -4.10 8.03 -5.41
CA ASP A 58 -3.71 7.08 -6.43
C ASP A 58 -2.84 7.69 -7.53
N CYS A 59 -2.14 6.80 -8.23
CA CYS A 59 -1.38 7.14 -9.41
C CYS A 59 -1.27 5.95 -10.36
N ILE A 60 -0.96 6.25 -11.62
CA ILE A 60 -0.43 5.27 -12.55
C ILE A 60 1.07 5.45 -12.54
N LEU A 61 1.80 4.44 -12.06
CA LEU A 61 3.24 4.41 -12.07
C LEU A 61 3.73 3.88 -13.42
N GLU A 62 4.36 4.76 -14.19
CA GLU A 62 4.88 4.47 -15.54
C GLU A 62 6.38 4.15 -15.54
N GLU A 63 6.85 3.60 -16.65
CA GLU A 63 8.25 3.23 -16.82
C GLU A 63 9.20 4.41 -16.58
N GLY A 64 10.24 4.18 -15.76
CA GLY A 64 11.23 5.19 -15.39
C GLY A 64 10.87 5.98 -14.12
N GLU A 65 9.60 5.99 -13.72
CA GLU A 65 9.12 6.70 -12.53
C GLU A 65 9.42 5.94 -11.23
N MET A 66 9.42 6.69 -10.13
CA MET A 66 9.60 6.17 -8.78
C MET A 66 8.51 6.74 -7.86
N LEU A 67 7.86 5.85 -7.12
CA LEU A 67 6.91 6.18 -6.08
C LEU A 67 7.54 6.00 -4.70
N TYR A 68 7.52 7.04 -3.88
CA TYR A 68 7.84 6.94 -2.46
C TYR A 68 6.58 6.54 -1.67
N ILE A 69 6.70 5.53 -0.81
CA ILE A 69 5.63 5.06 0.08
C ILE A 69 6.08 5.32 1.53
N PRO A 70 5.41 6.23 2.26
CA PRO A 70 5.79 6.53 3.63
C PRO A 70 5.63 5.30 4.56
N PRO A 71 6.31 5.28 5.72
CA PRO A 71 6.21 4.16 6.66
C PRO A 71 4.77 3.88 7.07
N LYS A 72 4.40 2.59 7.16
CA LYS A 72 3.06 2.10 7.60
C LYS A 72 1.90 2.47 6.67
N TRP A 73 2.16 3.06 5.51
CA TRP A 73 1.12 3.33 4.54
C TRP A 73 0.67 2.05 3.85
N TRP A 74 -0.65 1.89 3.79
CA TRP A 74 -1.28 0.80 3.08
C TRP A 74 -1.25 1.10 1.60
N HIS A 75 -0.87 0.10 0.80
CA HIS A 75 -0.76 0.26 -0.64
C HIS A 75 -1.35 -0.95 -1.36
N TYR A 76 -2.19 -0.66 -2.34
CA TYR A 76 -2.72 -1.64 -3.27
C TYR A 76 -2.10 -1.40 -4.64
N VAL A 77 -1.69 -2.47 -5.31
CA VAL A 77 -0.95 -2.39 -6.57
C VAL A 77 -1.56 -3.36 -7.57
N ARG A 78 -1.97 -2.84 -8.72
CA ARG A 78 -2.48 -3.65 -9.84
C ARG A 78 -1.70 -3.37 -11.11
N SER A 79 -1.18 -4.42 -11.73
CA SER A 79 -0.53 -4.33 -13.03
C SER A 79 -1.57 -4.04 -14.12
N LEU A 80 -1.37 -2.97 -14.88
CA LEU A 80 -2.19 -2.61 -16.04
C LEU A 80 -1.67 -3.26 -17.33
N THR A 81 -0.38 -3.59 -17.35
CA THR A 81 0.30 -4.32 -18.42
C THR A 81 1.22 -5.38 -17.81
N MET A 82 1.82 -6.24 -18.63
CA MET A 82 3.02 -6.99 -18.22
C MET A 82 4.02 -6.00 -17.62
N SER A 83 4.48 -6.27 -16.39
CA SER A 83 5.20 -5.25 -15.61
C SER A 83 6.32 -5.80 -14.75
N PHE A 84 7.40 -5.04 -14.59
CA PHE A 84 8.52 -5.33 -13.69
C PHE A 84 8.93 -4.07 -12.92
N SER A 85 9.14 -4.20 -11.61
CA SER A 85 9.47 -3.08 -10.71
C SER A 85 10.48 -3.53 -9.66
N VAL A 86 11.25 -2.58 -9.11
CA VAL A 86 12.20 -2.82 -8.03
C VAL A 86 11.78 -2.00 -6.81
N SER A 87 11.63 -2.68 -5.67
CA SER A 87 11.30 -2.04 -4.40
C SER A 87 12.56 -1.91 -3.54
N PHE A 88 12.81 -0.70 -3.05
CA PHE A 88 13.87 -0.41 -2.09
C PHE A 88 13.24 -0.24 -0.72
N TRP A 89 13.82 -0.89 0.29
CA TRP A 89 13.37 -0.85 1.68
C TRP A 89 14.51 -0.31 2.55
N TRP A 90 14.23 0.72 3.34
CA TRP A 90 15.20 1.29 4.28
C TRP A 90 14.55 1.69 5.59
N SER A 91 15.33 1.64 6.66
CA SER A 91 14.94 2.06 8.01
C SER A 91 15.80 3.25 8.40
N ASN A 92 15.19 4.26 9.02
CA ASN A 92 15.95 5.28 9.72
C ASN A 92 16.25 4.71 11.10
N GLU A 93 17.48 4.26 11.35
CA GLU A 93 17.92 4.03 12.73
C GLU A 93 18.09 5.39 13.39
N THR A 94 17.14 5.78 14.25
CA THR A 94 17.29 6.94 15.13
C THR A 94 16.32 6.79 16.30
N GLU A 95 16.81 6.10 17.36
CA GLU A 95 16.74 6.47 18.79
C GLU A 95 17.00 5.21 19.65
N SER A 96 18.27 4.86 19.78
CA SER A 96 18.77 4.22 20.99
C SER A 96 18.98 5.32 22.04
N SER A 97 17.93 5.70 22.76
CA SER A 97 18.10 6.32 24.07
C SER A 97 18.17 5.20 25.10
N ASP A 98 19.38 4.71 25.35
CA ASP A 98 19.71 4.11 26.64
C ASP A 98 19.37 5.15 27.72
N SER A 99 18.59 4.73 28.72
CA SER A 99 18.50 5.36 30.04
C SER A 99 18.38 4.26 31.07
#